data_AF-A0A3D1HQ51-F1
#
_entry.id   AF-A0A3D1HQ51-F1
#
_cell.length_a   1.000
_cell.length_b   1.000
_cell.length_c   1.000
_cell.angle_alpha   90.00
_cell.angle_beta   90.00
_cell.angle_gamma   90.00
#
_symmetry.space_group_name_H-M   'P 1'
#
loop_
_entity.id
_entity.type
_entity.pdbx_description
1 polymer ?
#
loop_
_entity_poly.entity_id
_entity_poly.type
_entity_poly.pdbx_seq_one_letter_code
_entity_poly.pdbx_strand_id
1 'polypeptide(L)'
;LFSDVLGGARLVTNKSAWRVFPRLWCARWVAGRQVILGDAAHTSHFSIGSGTRLAMEDAIALVQALAAHEDVPTALAAYQD
;
A
#
# COMPACT_ATOMS: atom_id res chain seq x y z
N LEU A 1 -25.95 -8.27 -20.28
CA LEU A 1 -24.51 -7.95 -20.48
C LEU A 1 -23.59 -9.18 -20.34
N PHE A 2 -23.95 -10.26 -19.63
CA PHE A 2 -23.08 -11.45 -19.50
C PHE A 2 -23.83 -12.80 -19.56
N SER A 3 -25.06 -12.83 -20.06
CA SER A 3 -25.92 -14.04 -20.06
C SER A 3 -25.24 -15.26 -20.70
N ASP A 4 -24.55 -15.03 -21.81
CA ASP A 4 -23.98 -16.10 -22.65
C ASP A 4 -22.75 -16.73 -21.99
N VAL A 5 -21.94 -15.91 -21.32
CA VAL A 5 -20.76 -16.37 -20.57
C VAL A 5 -21.17 -17.04 -19.26
N LEU A 6 -22.27 -16.60 -18.66
CA LEU A 6 -22.78 -17.12 -17.38
C LEU A 6 -23.74 -18.30 -17.55
N GLY A 7 -24.05 -18.73 -18.77
CA GLY A 7 -25.00 -19.82 -19.02
C GLY A 7 -26.39 -19.55 -18.41
N GLY A 8 -26.83 -18.28 -18.40
CA GLY A 8 -28.08 -17.86 -17.76
C GLY A 8 -28.02 -17.68 -16.23
N ALA A 9 -26.88 -17.95 -15.58
CA ALA A 9 -26.72 -17.68 -14.16
C ALA A 9 -26.72 -16.17 -13.86
N ARG A 10 -27.16 -15.79 -12.65
CA ARG A 10 -27.15 -14.40 -12.19
C ARG A 10 -25.72 -13.96 -11.87
N LEU A 11 -25.33 -12.79 -12.36
CA LEU A 11 -24.11 -12.12 -11.92
C LEU A 11 -24.25 -11.72 -10.44
N VAL A 12 -23.42 -12.31 -9.58
CA VAL A 12 -23.27 -11.89 -8.18
C VAL A 12 -22.16 -10.85 -8.14
N THR A 13 -22.50 -9.61 -7.82
CA THR A 13 -21.51 -8.56 -7.64
C THR A 13 -20.96 -8.62 -6.22
N ASN A 14 -19.64 -8.46 -6.09
CA ASN A 14 -19.04 -7.98 -4.86
C ASN A 14 -19.21 -6.46 -4.86
N LYS A 15 -19.31 -5.79 -3.71
CA LYS A 15 -19.43 -4.32 -3.57
C LYS A 15 -18.16 -3.56 -4.04
N SER A 16 -17.48 -4.08 -5.05
CA SER A 16 -16.35 -3.52 -5.75
C SER A 16 -16.78 -2.26 -6.50
N ALA A 17 -16.70 -1.14 -5.80
CA ALA A 17 -16.79 0.17 -6.43
C ALA A 17 -15.46 0.44 -7.15
N TRP A 18 -15.44 0.17 -8.46
CA TRP A 18 -14.33 0.58 -9.31
C TRP A 18 -14.28 2.11 -9.32
N ARG A 19 -13.15 2.66 -8.87
CA ARG A 19 -12.94 4.10 -8.73
C ARG A 19 -11.54 4.45 -9.24
N VAL A 20 -11.38 5.70 -9.65
CA VAL A 20 -10.05 6.26 -9.90
C VAL A 20 -9.44 6.57 -8.54
N PHE A 21 -8.41 5.83 -8.16
CA PHE A 21 -7.68 6.09 -6.93
C PHE A 21 -6.85 7.38 -7.07
N PRO A 22 -6.87 8.28 -6.07
CA PRO A 22 -5.99 9.44 -6.08
C PRO A 22 -4.53 8.99 -6.01
N ARG A 23 -3.64 9.70 -6.70
CA ARG A 23 -2.19 9.54 -6.50
C ARG A 23 -1.80 10.31 -5.23
N LEU A 24 -1.57 9.59 -4.15
CA LEU A 24 -1.10 10.17 -2.89
C LEU A 24 0.43 10.06 -2.81
N TRP A 25 1.07 11.11 -2.31
CA TRP A 25 2.47 11.14 -1.92
C TRP A 25 2.59 11.92 -0.61
N CYS A 26 3.00 11.24 0.46
CA CYS A 26 3.29 11.88 1.74
C CYS A 26 4.74 12.33 1.76
N ALA A 27 5.00 13.59 2.15
CA ALA A 27 6.35 14.10 2.31
C ALA A 27 7.04 13.61 3.61
N ARG A 28 6.25 13.11 4.56
CA ARG A 28 6.73 12.60 5.85
C ARG A 28 5.94 11.34 6.18
N TRP A 29 6.64 10.28 6.56
CA TRP A 29 6.05 8.96 6.84
C TRP A 29 6.07 8.61 8.32
N VAL A 30 6.82 9.37 9.13
CA VAL A 30 7.01 9.11 10.56
C VAL A 30 6.46 10.25 11.41
N ALA A 31 5.66 9.89 12.42
CA ALA A 31 5.17 10.81 13.45
C ALA A 31 5.36 10.18 14.84
N GLY A 32 6.40 10.63 15.56
CA GLY A 32 6.76 10.02 16.85
C GLY A 32 7.16 8.56 16.68
N ARG A 33 6.38 7.63 17.24
CA ARG A 33 6.57 6.17 17.11
C ARG A 33 5.62 5.53 16.09
N GLN A 34 4.91 6.33 15.31
CA GLN A 34 3.95 5.87 14.31
C GLN A 34 4.57 6.03 12.92
N VAL A 35 4.31 5.06 12.06
CA VAL A 35 4.79 5.04 10.68
C VAL A 35 3.68 4.63 9.72
N ILE A 36 3.66 5.24 8.54
CA ILE A 36 2.79 4.86 7.42
C ILE A 36 3.65 4.22 6.31
N LEU A 37 3.06 3.27 5.59
CA LEU A 37 3.69 2.55 4.47
C LEU A 37 2.63 2.15 3.43
N GLY A 38 3.06 1.69 2.27
CA GLY A 38 2.20 1.28 1.18
C GLY A 38 1.32 2.43 0.69
N ASP A 39 0.07 2.14 0.32
CA ASP A 39 -0.85 3.15 -0.22
C ASP A 39 -1.15 4.32 0.74
N ALA A 40 -0.91 4.16 2.05
CA ALA A 40 -1.03 5.24 3.02
C ALA A 40 0.12 6.27 2.89
N ALA A 41 1.32 5.83 2.49
CA ALA A 41 2.48 6.69 2.28
C ALA A 41 2.57 7.17 0.82
N HIS A 42 2.34 6.26 -0.13
CA HIS A 42 2.42 6.54 -1.56
C HIS A 42 1.61 5.53 -2.38
N THR A 43 0.57 6.02 -3.06
CA THR A 43 -0.33 5.18 -3.86
C THR A 43 0.25 4.93 -5.25
N SER A 44 0.37 3.66 -5.62
CA SER A 44 0.75 3.26 -6.98
C SER A 44 -0.43 3.31 -7.95
N HIS A 45 -0.18 3.49 -9.25
CA HIS A 45 -1.25 3.42 -10.23
C HIS A 45 -1.78 1.98 -10.35
N PHE A 46 -3.07 1.78 -10.13
CA PHE A 46 -3.70 0.45 -10.06
C PHE A 46 -3.48 -0.42 -11.31
N SER A 47 -3.29 0.19 -12.49
CA SER A 47 -3.06 -0.57 -13.74
C SER A 47 -1.68 -1.23 -13.82
N ILE A 48 -0.74 -0.84 -12.95
CA ILE A 48 0.61 -1.44 -12.89
C ILE A 48 0.59 -2.68 -11.99
N GLY A 49 -0.36 -2.77 -11.06
CA GLY A 49 -0.50 -3.91 -10.15
C GLY A 49 0.63 -4.05 -9.13
N SER A 50 1.41 -2.99 -8.88
CA SER A 50 2.57 -3.03 -7.99
C SER A 50 2.30 -2.62 -6.54
N GLY A 51 1.09 -2.16 -6.20
CA GLY A 51 0.79 -1.61 -4.86
C GLY A 51 1.15 -2.54 -3.70
N THR A 52 0.76 -3.82 -3.80
CA THR A 52 1.11 -4.82 -2.77
C THR A 52 2.61 -5.08 -2.70
N ARG A 53 3.29 -5.11 -3.84
CA ARG A 53 4.75 -5.30 -3.89
C ARG A 53 5.46 -4.12 -3.23
N LEU A 54 5.09 -2.89 -3.56
CA LEU A 54 5.68 -1.69 -2.98
C LEU A 54 5.44 -1.64 -1.46
N ALA A 55 4.23 -1.96 -1.01
CA ALA A 55 3.95 -2.06 0.43
C ALA A 55 4.81 -3.12 1.14
N MET A 56 5.14 -4.22 0.47
CA MET A 56 6.06 -5.23 1.01
C MET A 56 7.50 -4.72 1.03
N GLU A 57 7.95 -4.02 -0.02
CA GLU A 57 9.28 -3.38 -0.06
C GLU A 57 9.44 -2.36 1.07
N ASP A 58 8.41 -1.53 1.33
CA ASP A 58 8.39 -0.59 2.45
C ASP A 58 8.50 -1.31 3.80
N ALA A 59 7.75 -2.39 3.98
CA ALA A 59 7.78 -3.17 5.22
C ALA A 59 9.16 -3.81 5.44
N ILE A 60 9.80 -4.31 4.38
CA ILE A 60 11.16 -4.86 4.45
C ILE A 60 12.15 -3.76 4.86
N ALA A 61 12.08 -2.58 4.25
CA ALA A 61 12.93 -1.45 4.61
C ALA A 61 12.75 -1.02 6.07
N LEU A 62 11.50 -0.95 6.55
CA LEU A 62 11.19 -0.63 7.94
C LEU A 62 11.80 -1.67 8.90
N VAL A 63 11.65 -2.96 8.60
CA VAL A 63 12.22 -4.05 9.41
C VAL A 63 13.74 -3.97 9.43
N GLN A 64 14.37 -3.68 8.30
CA GLN A 64 15.83 -3.52 8.20
C GLN A 64 16.32 -2.34 9.05
N ALA A 65 15.64 -1.19 8.99
CA ALA A 65 15.98 -0.03 9.80
C ALA A 65 15.82 -0.32 11.30
N LEU A 66 14.73 -0.98 11.69
CA LEU A 66 14.50 -1.39 13.09
C LEU A 66 15.54 -2.40 13.59
N ALA A 67 16.07 -3.26 12.71
CA ALA A 67 17.11 -4.22 13.08
C ALA A 67 18.51 -3.59 13.15
N ALA A 68 18.76 -2.51 12.42
CA ALA A 68 20.07 -1.86 12.32
C ALA A 68 20.36 -0.85 13.46
N HIS A 69 19.34 -0.41 14.19
CA HIS A 69 19.45 0.62 15.22
C HIS A 69 18.89 0.16 16.56
N GLU A 70 19.52 0.56 17.67
CA GLU A 70 19.10 0.15 19.02
C GLU A 70 17.84 0.88 19.50
N ASP A 71 17.59 2.11 19.03
CA ASP A 71 16.46 2.92 19.44
C ASP A 71 15.47 3.18 18.29
N VAL A 72 14.18 3.16 18.64
CA VAL A 72 13.07 3.33 17.68
C VAL A 72 13.09 4.69 16.98
N PRO A 73 13.32 5.83 17.66
CA PRO A 73 13.42 7.13 16.99
C PRO A 73 14.46 7.17 15.86
N THR A 74 15.68 6.66 16.12
CA THR A 74 16.74 6.61 15.10
C THR A 74 16.38 5.66 13.96
N ALA A 75 15.85 4.48 14.26
CA ALA A 75 15.40 3.52 13.25
C ALA A 75 14.33 4.12 12.32
N LEU A 76 13.33 4.82 12.88
CA LEU A 76 12.28 5.44 12.09
C LEU A 76 12.79 6.63 11.28
N ALA A 77 13.76 7.40 11.79
CA ALA A 77 14.42 8.43 10.98
C ALA A 77 15.13 7.82 9.77
N ALA A 78 15.89 6.73 9.98
CA ALA A 78 16.59 6.02 8.91
C ALA A 78 15.64 5.38 7.89
N TYR A 79 14.45 4.92 8.30
CA TYR A 79 13.44 4.41 7.38
C TYR A 79 12.84 5.48 6.45
N GLN A 80 12.80 6.75 6.89
CA GLN A 80 12.18 7.83 6.12
C GLN A 80 13.13 8.47 5.08
N ASP A 81 14.43 8.29 5.24
CA ASP A 81 15.48 8.85 4.37
C ASP A 81 15.62 8.10 3.04
#